data_AF-A0A5E4B1L5-F1
#
_entry.id   AF-A0A5E4B1L5-F1
#
_cell.length_a   1.000
_cell.length_b   1.000
_cell.length_c   1.000
_cell.angle_alpha   90.00
_cell.angle_beta   90.00
_cell.angle_gamma   90.00
#
_symmetry.space_group_name_H-M   'P 1'
#
loop_
_entity.id
_entity.type
_entity.pdbx_description
1 polymer ?
#
loop_
_entity_poly.entity_id
_entity_poly.type
_entity_poly.pdbx_seq_one_letter_code
_entity_poly.pdbx_strand_id
1 'polypeptide(L)'
;MRGHWNALSGAGAGAGLGNTSLLPSAVKGQPPRPPAAAGRSHILDSGCLIMSDTLTLDVIGQRIEVNGEYATVRFSGVVPPVAGLWLGVEWDNPERGKHDGSHEGIVYFKCRHPTGGSFIRPNKVNFGVDFLTAVKNRYALEDGPDDHGKEQIITIGKKPVETIGFDSVIKQQSHLNNLQEISLRNCAVSCAGEKGGIARTCPNITRVDVTKNLLSSWDEVIRIADQLKNLVVLDLSENKLQFPSGSPVLTGTFSTLKVLVLNQTGITWAEVLQCAPGWPVLEELYLDYNNIFISERPSNVLQTLKLLDLSSNPLIDENQLFLIAYLPRLEQLILSDTGISSIHFPDAGIGCKTSMFPSLQYLVVNDNRISQWSFINELNKLQSLRALSCLRNPLTEGSKEAQTTRQLIIAKIGQLKTLNKCEILPEERRGAELDYRKAFGNEWKKAGGHQDPEKNRPNEEFLAAHPRYQLLCHKYGAPEDGELKVQQPFMLKNQLLTLKIKYPNQLEQKVLEKQLPGSMTIQKVKAFLSRLLKVPVSELLLSYESPKMPGREIELGNDLQSLQFYSVENGDCLLVRW
;
A
#
# COMPACT_ATOMS: atom_id res chain seq x y z
N MET A 1 36.43 46.37 -3.12
CA MET A 1 36.57 45.27 -2.14
C MET A 1 35.19 44.84 -1.70
N ARG A 2 34.99 43.52 -1.49
CA ARG A 2 33.83 42.78 -0.94
C ARG A 2 32.86 43.66 -0.12
N GLY A 3 31.53 43.60 -0.18
CA GLY A 3 30.57 42.59 -0.65
C GLY A 3 29.41 42.57 0.37
N HIS A 4 28.15 42.39 -0.06
CA HIS A 4 27.14 41.47 0.53
C HIS A 4 25.71 41.78 0.05
N TRP A 5 24.94 40.68 0.06
CA TRP A 5 23.69 40.42 -0.63
C TRP A 5 22.44 40.75 0.19
N ASN A 6 21.36 40.95 -0.57
CA ASN A 6 19.99 41.21 -0.14
C ASN A 6 19.16 39.92 0.04
N ALA A 7 18.12 40.06 0.88
CA ALA A 7 16.73 39.59 0.73
C ALA A 7 16.28 38.14 1.06
N LEU A 8 15.54 38.05 2.18
CA LEU A 8 14.10 37.72 2.33
C LEU A 8 13.42 36.60 1.50
N SER A 9 12.84 35.64 2.22
CA SER A 9 11.44 35.15 2.16
C SER A 9 11.35 33.93 3.10
N GLY A 10 10.28 33.59 3.82
CA GLY A 10 8.87 33.95 3.82
C GLY A 10 8.15 32.70 4.37
N ALA A 11 7.76 32.72 5.63
CA ALA A 11 7.20 31.57 6.35
C ALA A 11 5.74 31.32 5.96
N GLY A 12 5.40 30.06 5.70
CA GLY A 12 4.03 29.58 5.47
C GLY A 12 3.85 28.20 6.11
N ALA A 13 2.99 28.14 7.13
CA ALA A 13 2.68 26.95 7.91
C ALA A 13 1.89 25.91 7.09
N GLY A 14 2.35 24.66 7.11
CA GLY A 14 1.66 23.51 6.52
C GLY A 14 1.06 22.61 7.60
N ALA A 15 -0.26 22.50 7.62
CA ALA A 15 -1.00 21.55 8.44
C ALA A 15 -0.94 20.15 7.79
N GLY A 16 -0.39 19.16 8.50
CA GLY A 16 -0.37 17.76 8.09
C GLY A 16 -1.65 17.05 8.53
N LEU A 17 -2.40 16.49 7.56
CA LEU A 17 -3.48 15.54 7.79
C LEU A 17 -3.04 14.19 7.24
N GLY A 18 -3.05 13.18 8.11
CA GLY A 18 -2.57 11.82 7.86
C GLY A 18 -3.49 11.01 6.94
N ASN A 19 -2.88 10.14 6.14
CA ASN A 19 -3.54 9.16 5.28
C ASN A 19 -3.39 7.75 5.88
N THR A 20 -4.49 7.21 6.37
CA THR A 20 -4.66 5.82 6.83
C THR A 20 -4.87 4.88 5.64
N SER A 21 -4.09 3.81 5.53
CA SER A 21 -4.32 2.69 4.61
C SER A 21 -5.42 1.76 5.15
N LEU A 22 -6.54 1.68 4.43
CA LEU A 22 -7.72 0.90 4.78
C LEU A 22 -7.59 -0.56 4.32
N LEU A 23 -7.69 -1.49 5.29
CA LEU A 23 -8.15 -2.88 5.13
C LEU A 23 -9.66 -2.89 4.79
N PRO A 24 -10.18 -3.92 4.10
CA PRO A 24 -11.58 -3.95 3.69
C PRO A 24 -12.52 -4.26 4.87
N SER A 25 -13.50 -3.39 5.09
CA SER A 25 -14.58 -3.55 6.06
C SER A 25 -15.59 -4.61 5.66
N ALA A 26 -16.00 -5.49 6.59
CA ALA A 26 -17.37 -5.99 6.66
C ALA A 26 -17.75 -6.52 8.07
N VAL A 27 -18.89 -6.01 8.54
CA VAL A 27 -19.78 -6.46 9.63
C VAL A 27 -19.44 -6.02 11.08
N LYS A 28 -20.45 -5.36 11.67
CA LYS A 28 -20.45 -4.53 12.89
C LYS A 28 -20.35 -5.33 14.19
N GLY A 29 -19.52 -4.80 15.10
CA GLY A 29 -19.52 -5.11 16.53
C GLY A 29 -18.29 -4.51 17.21
N GLN A 30 -18.25 -3.21 17.46
CA GLN A 30 -17.13 -2.57 18.19
C GLN A 30 -17.15 -2.98 19.67
N PRO A 31 -16.05 -3.51 20.24
CA PRO A 31 -15.89 -3.58 21.69
C PRO A 31 -15.45 -2.21 22.26
N PRO A 32 -15.73 -1.91 23.54
CA PRO A 32 -15.53 -0.57 24.10
C PRO A 32 -14.06 -0.17 24.23
N ARG A 33 -13.79 1.12 24.05
CA ARG A 33 -12.51 1.78 24.36
C ARG A 33 -12.29 1.81 25.89
N PRO A 34 -11.04 1.66 26.36
CA PRO A 34 -10.72 1.76 27.78
C PRO A 34 -10.85 3.22 28.28
N PRO A 35 -11.27 3.44 29.54
CA PRO A 35 -11.24 4.77 30.15
C PRO A 35 -9.81 5.19 30.50
N ALA A 36 -9.55 6.50 30.43
CA ALA A 36 -8.29 7.10 30.84
C ALA A 36 -8.07 6.95 32.36
N ALA A 37 -6.88 6.50 32.75
CA ALA A 37 -6.50 6.35 34.15
C ALA A 37 -6.50 7.71 34.87
N ALA A 38 -7.49 7.92 35.73
CA ALA A 38 -7.51 9.01 36.70
C ALA A 38 -6.79 8.54 37.97
N GLY A 39 -5.76 9.29 38.38
CA GLY A 39 -4.97 8.97 39.56
C GLY A 39 -5.75 9.08 40.86
N ARG A 40 -5.41 8.24 41.83
CA ARG A 40 -5.62 8.48 43.26
C ARG A 40 -4.54 7.81 44.10
N SER A 41 -4.14 8.56 45.12
CA SER A 41 -3.03 8.35 46.02
C SER A 41 -3.39 7.51 47.25
N HIS A 42 -2.37 6.84 47.79
CA HIS A 42 -2.18 6.38 49.18
C HIS A 42 -3.20 5.43 49.81
N ILE A 43 -2.82 4.16 49.93
CA ILE A 43 -2.80 3.44 51.21
C ILE A 43 -1.48 2.66 51.28
N LEU A 44 -0.76 2.84 52.39
CA LEU A 44 0.47 2.15 52.74
C LEU A 44 0.16 0.78 53.37
N ASP A 45 1.02 -0.18 53.04
CA ASP A 45 1.76 -1.06 53.95
C ASP A 45 1.52 -2.58 53.86
N SER A 46 2.63 -3.28 54.06
CA SER A 46 2.80 -4.71 54.39
C SER A 46 2.94 -5.72 53.23
N GLY A 47 4.18 -5.85 52.75
CA GLY A 47 4.59 -6.96 51.88
C GLY A 47 6.04 -6.90 51.43
N CYS A 48 6.98 -6.55 52.33
CA CYS A 48 8.41 -6.57 52.05
C CYS A 48 8.88 -8.03 51.89
N LEU A 49 8.83 -8.56 50.68
CA LEU A 49 9.62 -9.72 50.29
C LEU A 49 11.04 -9.22 50.00
N ILE A 50 11.96 -9.57 50.91
CA ILE A 50 13.39 -9.41 50.72
C ILE A 50 13.77 -10.17 49.43
N MET A 51 13.99 -9.43 48.35
CA MET A 51 14.53 -9.96 47.10
C MET A 51 16.00 -10.32 47.33
N SER A 52 16.29 -11.61 47.48
CA SER A 52 17.64 -12.15 47.59
C SER A 52 18.40 -12.07 46.27
N ASP A 53 19.72 -11.90 46.34
CA ASP A 53 20.69 -11.65 45.25
C ASP A 53 20.63 -12.59 44.02
N THR A 54 19.91 -13.71 44.12
CA THR A 54 19.69 -14.69 43.04
C THR A 54 18.70 -14.23 41.95
N LEU A 55 17.90 -13.18 42.20
CA LEU A 55 16.92 -12.61 41.26
C LEU A 55 17.52 -11.62 40.24
N THR A 56 18.80 -11.28 40.35
CA THR A 56 19.38 -10.14 39.62
C THR A 56 19.65 -10.41 38.13
N LEU A 57 19.95 -11.65 37.74
CA LEU A 57 20.19 -12.04 36.33
C LEU A 57 18.91 -12.34 35.53
N ASP A 58 17.85 -12.79 36.20
CA ASP A 58 16.65 -13.36 35.55
C ASP A 58 15.79 -12.30 34.82
N VAL A 59 16.03 -11.02 35.10
CA VAL A 59 15.36 -9.89 34.45
C VAL A 59 16.05 -9.40 33.19
N ILE A 60 17.30 -9.80 32.93
CA ILE A 60 18.05 -9.36 31.74
C ILE A 60 17.40 -9.96 30.49
N GLY A 61 17.16 -9.11 29.49
CA GLY A 61 16.47 -9.49 28.26
C GLY A 61 14.95 -9.38 28.33
N GLN A 62 14.35 -9.20 29.51
CA GLN A 62 12.92 -8.93 29.63
C GLN A 62 12.57 -7.55 29.07
N ARG A 63 11.37 -7.45 28.47
CA ARG A 63 10.79 -6.16 28.08
C ARG A 63 10.06 -5.56 29.28
N ILE A 64 10.13 -4.25 29.38
CA ILE A 64 9.46 -3.47 30.42
C ILE A 64 8.75 -2.27 29.80
N GLU A 65 7.79 -1.74 30.55
CA GLU A 65 7.12 -0.47 30.24
C GLU A 65 7.39 0.54 31.37
N VAL A 66 7.60 1.80 31.00
CA VAL A 66 7.76 2.92 31.93
C VAL A 66 7.05 4.14 31.37
N ASN A 67 5.94 4.54 32.00
CA ASN A 67 5.13 5.69 31.59
C ASN A 67 4.70 5.64 30.11
N GLY A 68 4.28 4.46 29.61
CA GLY A 68 3.87 4.26 28.22
C GLY A 68 4.99 4.05 27.21
N GLU A 69 6.26 4.14 27.63
CA GLU A 69 7.44 3.88 26.79
C GLU A 69 8.01 2.49 27.07
N TYR A 70 8.55 1.84 26.02
CA TYR A 70 9.00 0.46 26.07
C TYR A 70 10.52 0.36 26.05
N ALA A 71 11.07 -0.58 26.83
CA ALA A 71 12.50 -0.83 26.88
C ALA A 71 12.82 -2.31 27.09
N THR A 72 14.07 -2.68 26.82
CA THR A 72 14.64 -4.00 27.14
C THR A 72 15.66 -3.85 28.26
N VAL A 73 15.58 -4.68 29.29
CA VAL A 73 16.58 -4.70 30.37
C VAL A 73 17.88 -5.30 29.83
N ARG A 74 18.99 -4.56 29.96
CA ARG A 74 20.34 -4.95 29.51
C ARG A 74 21.32 -5.17 30.66
N PHE A 75 21.04 -4.60 31.82
CA PHE A 75 21.85 -4.71 33.02
C PHE A 75 20.96 -4.67 34.26
N SER A 76 21.35 -5.40 35.30
CA SER A 76 20.70 -5.38 36.61
C SER A 76 21.79 -5.51 37.67
N GLY A 77 21.95 -4.48 38.49
CA GLY A 77 23.03 -4.44 39.47
C GLY A 77 23.23 -3.07 40.10
N VAL A 78 24.31 -2.93 40.86
CA VAL A 78 24.72 -1.66 41.47
C VAL A 78 25.49 -0.80 40.46
N VAL A 79 25.32 0.52 40.55
CA VAL A 79 25.96 1.50 39.66
C VAL A 79 26.64 2.58 40.52
N PRO A 80 27.88 2.36 40.98
CA PRO A 80 28.61 3.34 41.78
C PRO A 80 28.72 4.71 41.09
N PRO A 81 28.71 5.82 41.87
CA PRO A 81 28.61 5.88 43.34
C PRO A 81 27.17 5.76 43.87
N VAL A 82 26.19 5.55 42.98
CA VAL A 82 24.77 5.60 43.34
C VAL A 82 24.30 4.27 43.93
N ALA A 83 24.06 4.25 45.24
CA ALA A 83 23.67 3.04 45.97
C ALA A 83 22.35 2.40 45.51
N GLY A 84 22.19 1.10 45.80
CA GLY A 84 21.00 0.30 45.53
C GLY A 84 20.96 -0.31 44.12
N LEU A 85 19.97 -1.17 43.89
CA LEU A 85 19.76 -1.86 42.61
C LEU A 85 19.27 -0.90 41.52
N TRP A 86 19.84 -1.05 40.33
CA TRP A 86 19.48 -0.32 39.11
C TRP A 86 19.30 -1.28 37.96
N LEU A 87 18.31 -0.98 37.11
CA LEU A 87 18.15 -1.62 35.81
C LEU A 87 18.75 -0.69 34.76
N GLY A 88 19.77 -1.17 34.06
CA GLY A 88 20.22 -0.56 32.83
C GLY A 88 19.33 -1.05 31.69
N VAL A 89 18.64 -0.13 31.02
CA VAL A 89 17.63 -0.44 30.01
C VAL A 89 17.99 0.23 28.70
N GLU A 90 17.69 -0.43 27.59
CA GLU A 90 17.77 0.12 26.24
C GLU A 90 16.34 0.39 25.75
N TRP A 91 16.03 1.64 25.45
CA TRP A 91 14.71 2.05 24.99
C TRP A 91 14.45 1.63 23.55
N ASP A 92 13.18 1.38 23.24
CA ASP A 92 12.72 1.16 21.88
C ASP A 92 12.82 2.45 21.06
N ASN A 93 12.44 3.59 21.67
CA ASN A 93 12.71 4.92 21.14
C ASN A 93 14.05 5.47 21.70
N PRO A 94 15.11 5.63 20.88
CA PRO A 94 16.41 6.10 21.35
C PRO A 94 16.43 7.55 21.86
N GLU A 95 15.43 8.37 21.51
CA GLU A 95 15.30 9.75 22.00
C GLU A 95 14.90 9.83 23.47
N ARG A 96 14.32 8.74 24.00
CA ARG A 96 13.91 8.65 25.41
C ARG A 96 15.07 8.47 26.37
N GLY A 97 16.15 7.85 25.89
CA GLY A 97 17.31 7.54 26.74
C GLY A 97 18.23 8.75 26.95
N LYS A 98 19.36 8.48 27.61
CA LYS A 98 20.30 9.51 28.11
C LYS A 98 21.76 9.21 27.81
N HIS A 99 22.12 7.93 27.66
CA HIS A 99 23.51 7.48 27.53
C HIS A 99 23.60 6.20 26.70
N ASP A 100 24.82 5.72 26.44
CA ASP A 100 25.12 4.53 25.64
C ASP A 100 25.14 3.23 26.46
N GLY A 101 24.96 3.35 27.78
CA GLY A 101 25.04 2.27 28.75
C GLY A 101 26.26 2.37 29.69
N SER A 102 27.01 3.48 29.58
CA SER A 102 28.03 3.88 30.53
C SER A 102 27.52 4.84 31.61
N HIS A 103 28.18 4.83 32.76
CA HIS A 103 28.04 5.82 33.83
C HIS A 103 29.40 6.06 34.48
N GLU A 104 29.81 7.34 34.61
CA GLU A 104 31.10 7.75 35.20
C GLU A 104 32.31 7.02 34.59
N GLY A 105 32.32 6.84 33.27
CA GLY A 105 33.40 6.17 32.53
C GLY A 105 33.40 4.64 32.59
N ILE A 106 32.50 4.03 33.37
CA ILE A 106 32.34 2.58 33.45
C ILE A 106 31.21 2.15 32.50
N VAL A 107 31.48 1.16 31.65
CA VAL A 107 30.50 0.60 30.71
C VAL A 107 29.81 -0.60 31.36
N TYR A 108 28.50 -0.50 31.60
CA TYR A 108 27.69 -1.59 32.19
C TYR A 108 26.99 -2.42 31.12
N PHE A 109 26.55 -1.77 30.05
CA PHE A 109 25.96 -2.39 28.87
C PHE A 109 26.23 -1.49 27.65
N LYS A 110 25.90 -1.98 26.45
CA LYS A 110 26.01 -1.21 25.22
C LYS A 110 24.65 -1.10 24.55
N CYS A 111 24.30 0.11 24.14
CA CYS A 111 23.10 0.40 23.36
C CYS A 111 23.43 0.48 21.87
N ARG A 112 22.41 0.26 21.03
CA ARG A 112 22.47 0.49 19.58
C ARG A 112 22.63 1.97 19.24
N HIS A 113 22.12 2.85 20.09
CA HIS A 113 22.18 4.29 19.93
C HIS A 113 22.97 4.95 21.08
N PRO A 114 23.78 6.00 20.84
CA PRO A 114 24.57 6.67 21.89
C PRO A 114 23.76 7.26 23.04
N THR A 115 22.47 7.51 22.82
CA THR A 115 21.54 8.01 23.83
C THR A 115 20.45 6.99 24.17
N GLY A 116 20.53 5.75 23.68
CA GLY A 116 19.42 4.79 23.79
C GLY A 116 19.21 4.20 25.19
N GLY A 117 20.16 4.40 26.10
CA GLY A 117 20.22 3.77 27.42
C GLY A 117 19.70 4.65 28.56
N SER A 118 19.21 4.02 29.62
CA SER A 118 18.92 4.68 30.91
C SER A 118 19.14 3.74 32.08
N PHE A 119 19.49 4.28 33.26
CA PHE A 119 19.39 3.56 34.52
C PHE A 119 18.08 3.93 35.24
N ILE A 120 17.28 2.92 35.57
CA ILE A 120 15.95 3.07 36.18
C ILE A 120 15.86 2.23 37.45
N ARG A 121 15.12 2.71 38.45
CA ARG A 121 14.84 1.95 39.66
C ARG A 121 13.80 0.85 39.38
N PRO A 122 13.97 -0.38 39.88
CA PRO A 122 13.02 -1.48 39.66
C PRO A 122 11.57 -1.15 40.05
N ASN A 123 11.33 -0.34 41.07
CA ASN A 123 9.99 0.05 41.49
C ASN A 123 9.28 1.04 40.55
N LYS A 124 9.96 1.54 39.52
CA LYS A 124 9.40 2.44 38.50
C LYS A 124 9.10 1.75 37.18
N VAL A 125 9.35 0.45 37.09
CA VAL A 125 9.16 -0.31 35.84
C VAL A 125 7.98 -1.27 35.97
N ASN A 126 7.23 -1.42 34.89
CA ASN A 126 6.18 -2.43 34.74
C ASN A 126 6.76 -3.61 33.96
N PHE A 127 6.83 -4.79 34.60
CA PHE A 127 7.26 -6.05 33.97
C PHE A 127 6.12 -6.78 33.24
N GLY A 128 4.93 -6.20 33.27
CA GLY A 128 3.76 -6.76 32.63
C GLY A 128 3.04 -7.80 33.46
N VAL A 129 2.10 -8.46 32.80
CA VAL A 129 1.24 -9.51 33.36
C VAL A 129 1.25 -10.72 32.45
N ASP A 130 0.85 -11.87 32.98
CA ASP A 130 0.64 -13.06 32.15
C ASP A 130 -0.58 -12.87 31.23
N PHE A 131 -0.59 -13.65 30.15
CA PHE A 131 -1.62 -13.62 29.12
C PHE A 131 -3.04 -13.75 29.70
N LEU A 132 -3.26 -14.68 30.64
CA LEU A 132 -4.59 -14.93 31.16
C LEU A 132 -5.06 -13.80 32.07
N THR A 133 -4.17 -13.23 32.88
CA THR A 133 -4.43 -12.01 33.66
C THR A 133 -4.81 -10.85 32.75
N ALA A 134 -4.11 -10.64 31.63
CA ALA A 134 -4.48 -9.61 30.66
C ALA A 134 -5.87 -9.87 30.03
N VAL A 135 -6.19 -11.12 29.68
CA VAL A 135 -7.53 -11.50 29.18
C VAL A 135 -8.60 -11.17 30.23
N LYS A 136 -8.39 -11.57 31.48
CA LYS A 136 -9.32 -11.28 32.58
C LYS A 136 -9.50 -9.78 32.76
N ASN A 137 -8.41 -9.01 32.87
CA ASN A 137 -8.49 -7.56 33.04
C ASN A 137 -9.24 -6.87 31.88
N ARG A 138 -9.18 -7.42 30.66
CA ARG A 138 -9.80 -6.82 29.48
C ARG A 138 -11.25 -7.25 29.25
N TYR A 139 -11.58 -8.51 29.56
CA TYR A 139 -12.83 -9.16 29.16
C TYR A 139 -13.66 -9.68 30.32
N ALA A 140 -13.11 -9.80 31.52
CA ALA A 140 -13.93 -9.97 32.70
C ALA A 140 -14.56 -8.63 33.05
N LEU A 141 -15.88 -8.58 33.06
CA LEU A 141 -16.61 -7.47 33.64
C LEU A 141 -16.29 -7.44 35.14
N GLU A 142 -15.85 -6.30 35.66
CA GLU A 142 -16.02 -6.04 37.09
C GLU A 142 -17.53 -5.89 37.32
N ASP A 143 -18.09 -6.67 38.26
CA ASP A 143 -19.43 -6.41 38.74
C ASP A 143 -19.47 -4.95 39.20
N GLY A 144 -20.28 -4.13 38.53
CA GLY A 144 -20.47 -2.74 38.94
C GLY A 144 -20.95 -2.69 40.39
N PRO A 145 -20.81 -1.54 41.08
CA PRO A 145 -21.18 -1.39 42.49
C PRO A 145 -22.67 -1.69 42.79
N ASP A 146 -23.50 -1.95 41.77
CA ASP A 146 -24.92 -2.27 41.88
C ASP A 146 -25.24 -3.78 42.00
N ASP A 147 -24.27 -4.70 41.84
CA ASP A 147 -24.48 -6.13 42.16
C ASP A 147 -24.13 -6.39 43.63
N HIS A 148 -24.92 -5.81 44.53
CA HIS A 148 -24.99 -6.31 45.89
C HIS A 148 -25.48 -7.76 45.82
N GLY A 149 -24.51 -8.69 45.92
CA GLY A 149 -24.71 -10.12 45.83
C GLY A 149 -25.97 -10.56 46.55
N LYS A 150 -26.92 -11.10 45.80
CA LYS A 150 -28.03 -11.85 46.39
C LYS A 150 -27.41 -13.08 47.04
N GLU A 151 -27.31 -13.07 48.36
CA GLU A 151 -26.99 -14.25 49.16
C GLU A 151 -27.97 -15.36 48.81
N GLN A 152 -27.50 -16.36 48.04
CA GLN A 152 -28.21 -17.62 47.89
C GLN A 152 -27.61 -18.61 48.87
N ILE A 153 -28.47 -19.12 49.76
CA ILE A 153 -28.14 -20.21 50.68
C ILE A 153 -28.28 -21.51 49.91
N ILE A 154 -27.18 -22.14 49.54
CA ILE A 154 -27.18 -23.48 48.96
C ILE A 154 -27.06 -24.47 50.12
N THR A 155 -28.07 -25.33 50.29
CA THR A 155 -28.04 -26.34 51.36
C THR A 155 -27.32 -27.59 50.86
N ILE A 156 -26.09 -27.81 51.34
CA ILE A 156 -25.36 -29.06 51.12
C ILE A 156 -25.60 -29.96 52.34
N GLY A 157 -26.49 -30.95 52.19
CA GLY A 157 -26.88 -31.84 53.29
C GLY A 157 -27.84 -31.18 54.29
N LYS A 158 -27.50 -31.14 55.57
CA LYS A 158 -28.29 -30.49 56.65
C LYS A 158 -27.77 -29.11 57.06
N LYS A 159 -26.73 -28.58 56.39
CA LYS A 159 -26.14 -27.28 56.73
C LYS A 159 -26.36 -26.29 55.58
N PRO A 160 -26.97 -25.13 55.85
CA PRO A 160 -26.98 -24.03 54.88
C PRO A 160 -25.55 -23.52 54.69
N VAL A 161 -25.11 -23.40 53.43
CA VAL A 161 -23.84 -22.79 53.05
C VAL A 161 -24.16 -21.51 52.29
N GLU A 162 -23.67 -20.38 52.78
CA GLU A 162 -23.76 -19.09 52.11
C GLU A 162 -22.76 -19.07 50.94
N THR A 163 -23.26 -18.98 49.70
CA THR A 163 -22.41 -18.87 48.51
C THR A 163 -22.46 -17.45 47.96
N ILE A 164 -21.59 -16.59 48.48
CA ILE A 164 -21.38 -15.24 47.92
C ILE A 164 -20.42 -15.39 46.72
N GLY A 165 -20.85 -14.97 45.52
CA GLY A 165 -19.97 -14.82 44.35
C GLY A 165 -19.86 -16.00 43.37
N PHE A 166 -20.47 -17.16 43.63
CA PHE A 166 -20.38 -18.31 42.70
C PHE A 166 -21.06 -18.03 41.35
N ASP A 167 -22.20 -17.33 41.34
CA ASP A 167 -22.93 -17.02 40.09
C ASP A 167 -22.19 -16.01 39.20
N SER A 168 -21.52 -15.02 39.80
CA SER A 168 -20.68 -14.07 39.07
C SER A 168 -19.48 -14.78 38.43
N VAL A 169 -18.80 -15.63 39.19
CA VAL A 169 -17.67 -16.44 38.68
C VAL A 169 -18.11 -17.38 37.55
N ILE A 170 -19.29 -18.01 37.65
CA ILE A 170 -19.83 -18.88 36.59
C ILE A 170 -20.15 -18.08 35.33
N LYS A 171 -20.76 -16.89 35.44
CA LYS A 171 -21.06 -16.02 34.30
C LYS A 171 -19.79 -15.49 33.63
N GLN A 172 -18.82 -15.06 34.44
CA GLN A 172 -17.51 -14.59 33.98
C GLN A 172 -16.76 -15.71 33.24
N GLN A 173 -16.72 -16.93 33.82
CA GLN A 173 -16.09 -18.09 33.21
C GLN A 173 -16.81 -18.51 31.91
N SER A 174 -18.14 -18.44 31.87
CA SER A 174 -18.93 -18.69 30.66
C SER A 174 -18.62 -17.67 29.56
N HIS A 175 -18.47 -16.39 29.90
CA HIS A 175 -18.12 -15.34 28.95
C HIS A 175 -16.73 -15.56 28.35
N LEU A 176 -15.73 -15.84 29.19
CA LEU A 176 -14.35 -16.10 28.74
C LEU A 176 -14.25 -17.37 27.88
N ASN A 177 -15.01 -18.42 28.23
CA ASN A 177 -15.07 -19.66 27.45
C ASN A 177 -15.59 -19.44 26.02
N ASN A 178 -16.42 -18.43 25.78
CA ASN A 178 -17.02 -18.14 24.48
C ASN A 178 -16.18 -17.19 23.61
N LEU A 179 -15.06 -16.67 24.13
CA LEU A 179 -14.18 -15.79 23.36
C LEU A 179 -13.55 -16.54 22.19
N GLN A 180 -13.73 -16.02 20.98
CA GLN A 180 -13.12 -16.52 19.75
C GLN A 180 -12.05 -15.58 19.20
N GLU A 181 -12.23 -14.28 19.38
CA GLU A 181 -11.33 -13.25 18.91
C GLU A 181 -11.03 -12.30 20.06
N ILE A 182 -9.75 -12.12 20.36
CA ILE A 182 -9.30 -11.22 21.41
C ILE A 182 -8.19 -10.29 20.91
N SER A 183 -8.19 -9.07 21.44
CA SER A 183 -7.12 -8.10 21.27
C SER A 183 -6.67 -7.64 22.66
N LEU A 184 -5.43 -8.00 22.97
CA LEU A 184 -4.65 -7.60 24.13
C LEU A 184 -3.59 -6.58 23.72
N ARG A 185 -3.85 -5.80 22.66
CA ARG A 185 -2.92 -4.75 22.21
C ARG A 185 -2.59 -3.82 23.37
N ASN A 186 -1.31 -3.55 23.59
CA ASN A 186 -0.85 -2.62 24.63
C ASN A 186 -1.40 -2.96 26.03
N CYS A 187 -1.49 -4.25 26.36
CA CYS A 187 -1.95 -4.74 27.67
C CYS A 187 -0.81 -5.22 28.57
N ALA A 188 0.45 -4.91 28.20
CA ALA A 188 1.66 -5.31 28.90
C ALA A 188 1.76 -6.83 29.12
N VAL A 189 1.32 -7.65 28.17
CA VAL A 189 1.49 -9.11 28.23
C VAL A 189 2.97 -9.45 28.13
N SER A 190 3.53 -10.15 29.12
CA SER A 190 4.96 -10.50 29.15
C SER A 190 5.24 -11.99 29.13
N CYS A 191 4.29 -12.84 29.52
CA CYS A 191 4.49 -14.29 29.57
C CYS A 191 3.17 -15.08 29.43
N ALA A 192 3.30 -16.41 29.26
CA ALA A 192 2.16 -17.31 29.14
C ALA A 192 1.39 -17.55 30.45
N GLY A 193 2.07 -17.44 31.60
CA GLY A 193 1.51 -17.77 32.91
C GLY A 193 1.45 -19.28 33.19
N GLU A 194 0.49 -19.70 34.03
CA GLU A 194 0.34 -21.10 34.47
C GLU A 194 0.01 -22.04 33.31
N LYS A 195 0.75 -23.15 33.19
CA LYS A 195 0.51 -24.17 32.17
C LYS A 195 -0.90 -24.76 32.26
N GLY A 196 -1.63 -24.68 31.15
CA GLY A 196 -3.00 -25.19 31.03
C GLY A 196 -4.06 -24.20 31.51
N GLY A 197 -3.70 -23.07 32.11
CA GLY A 197 -4.66 -22.04 32.53
C GLY A 197 -5.42 -21.46 31.34
N ILE A 198 -4.71 -21.13 30.26
CA ILE A 198 -5.32 -20.55 29.04
C ILE A 198 -6.30 -21.56 28.41
N ALA A 199 -5.88 -22.83 28.28
CA ALA A 199 -6.71 -23.87 27.67
C ALA A 199 -7.99 -24.15 28.47
N ARG A 200 -7.95 -24.04 29.81
CA ARG A 200 -9.13 -24.18 30.68
C ARG A 200 -10.09 -23.00 30.59
N THR A 201 -9.55 -21.78 30.50
CA THR A 201 -10.36 -20.56 30.59
C THR A 201 -10.85 -20.03 29.25
N CYS A 202 -10.10 -20.24 28.18
CA CYS A 202 -10.40 -19.69 26.85
C CYS A 202 -10.17 -20.73 25.72
N PRO A 203 -10.85 -21.87 25.73
CA PRO A 203 -10.60 -22.97 24.78
C PRO A 203 -10.96 -22.66 23.32
N ASN A 204 -11.83 -21.68 23.08
CA ASN A 204 -12.42 -21.40 21.78
C ASN A 204 -11.74 -20.26 21.00
N ILE A 205 -10.63 -19.71 21.53
CA ILE A 205 -9.91 -18.63 20.85
C ILE A 205 -9.32 -19.13 19.53
N THR A 206 -9.64 -18.39 18.48
CA THR A 206 -9.15 -18.58 17.11
C THR A 206 -8.30 -17.42 16.61
N ARG A 207 -8.46 -16.21 17.18
CA ARG A 207 -7.69 -15.02 16.78
C ARG A 207 -7.16 -14.29 18.01
N VAL A 208 -5.86 -14.03 18.02
CA VAL A 208 -5.18 -13.31 19.09
C VAL A 208 -4.38 -12.16 18.51
N ASP A 209 -4.69 -10.95 18.95
CA ASP A 209 -3.85 -9.78 18.74
C ASP A 209 -3.15 -9.43 20.06
N VAL A 210 -1.83 -9.57 20.08
CA VAL A 210 -0.93 -9.16 21.19
C VAL A 210 0.07 -8.13 20.68
N THR A 211 -0.34 -7.26 19.76
CA THR A 211 0.47 -6.14 19.25
C THR A 211 0.98 -5.26 20.39
N LYS A 212 2.23 -4.82 20.32
CA LYS A 212 2.82 -3.83 21.22
C LYS A 212 2.71 -4.24 22.70
N ASN A 213 3.31 -5.38 23.03
CA ASN A 213 3.35 -5.94 24.38
C ASN A 213 4.81 -6.13 24.85
N LEU A 214 4.97 -6.87 25.96
CA LEU A 214 6.24 -7.11 26.65
C LEU A 214 6.76 -8.54 26.43
N LEU A 215 6.27 -9.24 25.41
CA LEU A 215 6.80 -10.56 25.03
C LEU A 215 8.23 -10.39 24.50
N SER A 216 9.20 -11.00 25.18
CA SER A 216 10.62 -10.88 24.87
C SER A 216 11.22 -12.10 24.15
N SER A 217 10.52 -13.24 24.10
CA SER A 217 11.02 -14.49 23.51
C SER A 217 9.93 -15.22 22.74
N TRP A 218 10.32 -15.86 21.64
CA TRP A 218 9.47 -16.76 20.87
C TRP A 218 8.99 -17.96 21.68
N ASP A 219 9.75 -18.42 22.67
CA ASP A 219 9.34 -19.54 23.54
C ASP A 219 8.10 -19.21 24.37
N GLU A 220 7.94 -17.96 24.81
CA GLU A 220 6.73 -17.52 25.51
C GLU A 220 5.51 -17.49 24.56
N VAL A 221 5.72 -17.11 23.31
CA VAL A 221 4.69 -17.18 22.26
C VAL A 221 4.25 -18.63 22.05
N ILE A 222 5.20 -19.57 21.95
CA ILE A 222 4.94 -21.01 21.85
C ILE A 222 4.12 -21.48 23.07
N ARG A 223 4.50 -21.11 24.29
CA ARG A 223 3.78 -21.49 25.52
C ARG A 223 2.34 -20.98 25.57
N ILE A 224 2.07 -19.80 25.01
CA ILE A 224 0.70 -19.29 24.84
C ILE A 224 -0.04 -20.12 23.79
N ALA A 225 0.55 -20.29 22.61
CA ALA A 225 -0.08 -20.93 21.46
C ALA A 225 -0.36 -22.43 21.65
N ASP A 226 0.51 -23.16 22.36
CA ASP A 226 0.32 -24.58 22.70
C ASP A 226 -0.98 -24.84 23.48
N GLN A 227 -1.50 -23.82 24.16
CA GLN A 227 -2.75 -23.88 24.92
C GLN A 227 -3.97 -23.50 24.06
N LEU A 228 -3.77 -22.95 22.87
CA LEU A 228 -4.79 -22.43 21.96
C LEU A 228 -4.92 -23.33 20.72
N LYS A 229 -5.55 -24.49 20.88
CA LYS A 229 -5.63 -25.54 19.85
C LYS A 229 -6.34 -25.13 18.55
N ASN A 230 -7.15 -24.07 18.58
CA ASN A 230 -7.92 -23.59 17.45
C ASN A 230 -7.36 -22.27 16.89
N LEU A 231 -6.13 -21.87 17.26
CA LEU A 231 -5.54 -20.60 16.85
C LEU A 231 -5.32 -20.57 15.33
N VAL A 232 -6.00 -19.65 14.66
CA VAL A 232 -5.95 -19.43 13.20
C VAL A 232 -5.18 -18.17 12.86
N VAL A 233 -5.32 -17.11 13.67
CA VAL A 233 -4.66 -15.82 13.45
C VAL A 233 -3.92 -15.37 14.70
N LEU A 234 -2.67 -14.98 14.52
CA LEU A 234 -1.83 -14.44 15.57
C LEU A 234 -1.15 -13.16 15.07
N ASP A 235 -1.36 -12.06 15.79
CA ASP A 235 -0.67 -10.79 15.56
C ASP A 235 0.26 -10.48 16.74
N LEU A 236 1.56 -10.44 16.45
CA LEU A 236 2.64 -10.19 17.40
C LEU A 236 3.37 -8.89 17.08
N SER A 237 2.80 -8.03 16.24
CA SER A 237 3.45 -6.81 15.76
C SER A 237 3.99 -5.96 16.91
N GLU A 238 5.08 -5.24 16.68
CA GLU A 238 5.69 -4.32 17.66
C GLU A 238 6.12 -4.99 18.99
N ASN A 239 6.41 -6.30 19.00
CA ASN A 239 7.11 -6.98 20.09
C ASN A 239 8.57 -7.27 19.69
N LYS A 240 9.56 -6.81 20.47
CA LYS A 240 10.96 -7.22 20.23
C LYS A 240 11.20 -8.62 20.77
N LEU A 241 10.98 -9.60 19.93
CA LEU A 241 11.12 -11.02 20.24
C LEU A 241 12.56 -11.48 20.00
N GLN A 242 13.08 -12.27 20.92
CA GLN A 242 14.25 -13.10 20.67
C GLN A 242 13.75 -14.39 20.01
N PHE A 243 14.16 -14.60 18.77
CA PHE A 243 13.86 -15.82 18.03
C PHE A 243 14.95 -16.87 18.31
N PRO A 244 14.60 -18.17 18.20
CA PRO A 244 15.56 -19.24 18.43
C PRO A 244 16.75 -19.10 17.48
N SER A 245 17.96 -19.06 18.04
CA SER A 245 19.22 -19.07 17.29
C SER A 245 19.86 -20.45 17.47
N GLY A 246 19.43 -21.47 16.72
CA GLY A 246 19.90 -22.85 16.96
C GLY A 246 19.05 -23.99 16.39
N SER A 247 18.86 -25.07 17.16
CA SER A 247 18.13 -26.27 16.72
C SER A 247 16.71 -25.96 16.21
N PRO A 248 16.17 -26.74 15.27
CA PRO A 248 14.83 -26.50 14.72
C PRO A 248 13.78 -26.44 15.83
N VAL A 249 12.84 -25.51 15.69
CA VAL A 249 11.64 -25.44 16.53
C VAL A 249 10.89 -26.78 16.43
N LEU A 250 10.22 -27.16 17.53
CA LEU A 250 9.30 -28.31 17.57
C LEU A 250 8.35 -28.25 16.37
N THR A 251 8.32 -29.31 15.58
CA THR A 251 7.47 -29.39 14.40
C THR A 251 6.00 -29.39 14.80
N GLY A 252 5.21 -28.48 14.23
CA GLY A 252 3.74 -28.47 14.35
C GLY A 252 3.12 -27.76 15.57
N THR A 253 3.86 -26.95 16.34
CA THR A 253 3.31 -26.13 17.44
C THR A 253 2.10 -25.28 17.02
N PHE A 254 2.14 -24.68 15.84
CA PHE A 254 1.10 -23.82 15.28
C PHE A 254 0.31 -24.54 14.17
N SER A 255 -0.16 -25.76 14.47
CA SER A 255 -0.74 -26.68 13.47
C SER A 255 -1.97 -26.15 12.71
N THR A 256 -2.72 -25.20 13.28
CA THR A 256 -3.92 -24.60 12.67
C THR A 256 -3.72 -23.16 12.19
N LEU A 257 -2.53 -22.58 12.40
CA LEU A 257 -2.27 -21.17 12.16
C LEU A 257 -2.19 -20.88 10.66
N LYS A 258 -3.06 -19.99 10.19
CA LYS A 258 -3.16 -19.57 8.79
C LYS A 258 -2.60 -18.18 8.56
N VAL A 259 -2.70 -17.29 9.53
CA VAL A 259 -2.26 -15.89 9.42
C VAL A 259 -1.31 -15.58 10.56
N LEU A 260 -0.09 -15.16 10.23
CA LEU A 260 0.87 -14.67 11.20
C LEU A 260 1.33 -13.27 10.82
N VAL A 261 1.21 -12.34 11.77
CA VAL A 261 1.66 -10.96 11.62
C VAL A 261 2.83 -10.71 12.57
N LEU A 262 3.99 -10.38 12.00
CA LEU A 262 5.27 -10.16 12.70
C LEU A 262 5.87 -8.79 12.34
N ASN A 263 5.02 -7.80 12.07
CA ASN A 263 5.47 -6.47 11.68
C ASN A 263 6.26 -5.81 12.81
N GLN A 264 7.38 -5.14 12.51
CA GLN A 264 8.18 -4.43 13.51
C GLN A 264 8.63 -5.28 14.72
N THR A 265 8.88 -6.58 14.50
CA THR A 265 9.38 -7.49 15.55
C THR A 265 10.89 -7.58 15.58
N GLY A 266 11.55 -7.16 14.49
CA GLY A 266 12.99 -7.30 14.27
C GLY A 266 13.41 -8.68 13.78
N ILE A 267 12.45 -9.52 13.36
CA ILE A 267 12.74 -10.86 12.83
C ILE A 267 13.52 -10.77 11.51
N THR A 268 14.52 -11.64 11.36
CA THR A 268 15.28 -11.81 10.12
C THR A 268 14.70 -12.92 9.24
N TRP A 269 15.07 -12.95 7.96
CA TRP A 269 14.60 -14.01 7.05
C TRP A 269 15.07 -15.41 7.48
N ALA A 270 16.30 -15.55 7.99
CA ALA A 270 16.82 -16.82 8.49
C ALA A 270 15.97 -17.33 9.68
N GLU A 271 15.59 -16.44 10.60
CA GLU A 271 14.72 -16.79 11.73
C GLU A 271 13.29 -17.14 11.27
N VAL A 272 12.76 -16.47 10.25
CA VAL A 272 11.50 -16.86 9.59
C VAL A 272 11.58 -18.30 9.12
N LEU A 273 12.64 -18.68 8.40
CA LEU A 273 12.80 -20.05 7.88
C LEU A 273 13.07 -21.08 8.97
N GLN A 274 13.71 -20.68 10.06
CA GLN A 274 13.90 -21.53 11.23
C GLN A 274 12.58 -21.81 11.98
N CYS A 275 11.68 -20.83 12.04
CA CYS A 275 10.34 -20.99 12.61
C CYS A 275 9.38 -21.68 11.62
N ALA A 276 9.67 -21.55 10.32
CA ALA A 276 9.45 -22.47 9.19
C ALA A 276 8.60 -23.74 9.43
N PRO A 277 9.07 -24.67 10.26
CA PRO A 277 8.41 -25.96 10.46
C PRO A 277 7.25 -25.95 11.48
N GLY A 278 7.12 -24.88 12.27
CA GLY A 278 6.12 -24.76 13.33
C GLY A 278 4.70 -24.43 12.83
N TRP A 279 4.58 -23.78 11.68
CA TRP A 279 3.35 -23.28 11.03
C TRP A 279 3.06 -23.99 9.68
N PRO A 280 2.78 -25.31 9.69
CA PRO A 280 2.74 -26.14 8.48
C PRO A 280 1.63 -25.78 7.47
N VAL A 281 0.62 -25.03 7.88
CA VAL A 281 -0.55 -24.66 7.06
C VAL A 281 -0.68 -23.15 6.85
N LEU A 282 0.39 -22.39 7.07
CA LEU A 282 0.36 -20.93 6.96
C LEU A 282 -0.01 -20.47 5.55
N GLU A 283 -0.97 -19.55 5.45
CA GLU A 283 -1.45 -18.99 4.20
C GLU A 283 -1.03 -17.52 4.04
N GLU A 284 -0.90 -16.76 5.14
CA GLU A 284 -0.59 -15.33 5.11
C GLU A 284 0.51 -14.98 6.12
N LEU A 285 1.53 -14.27 5.64
CA LEU A 285 2.66 -13.83 6.44
C LEU A 285 2.93 -12.35 6.21
N TYR A 286 2.91 -11.59 7.29
CA TYR A 286 3.19 -10.15 7.29
C TYR A 286 4.48 -9.85 8.04
N LEU A 287 5.40 -9.19 7.34
CA LEU A 287 6.77 -8.89 7.81
C LEU A 287 7.13 -7.42 7.58
N ASP A 288 6.16 -6.53 7.64
CA ASP A 288 6.33 -5.10 7.42
C ASP A 288 7.33 -4.49 8.42
N TYR A 289 8.24 -3.65 7.92
CA TYR A 289 9.19 -2.89 8.73
C TYR A 289 10.05 -3.76 9.67
N ASN A 290 10.74 -4.76 9.12
CA ASN A 290 11.66 -5.61 9.90
C ASN A 290 13.13 -5.49 9.46
N ASN A 291 13.42 -4.65 8.47
CA ASN A 291 14.74 -4.54 7.84
C ASN A 291 15.23 -5.90 7.28
N ILE A 292 14.32 -6.65 6.65
CA ILE A 292 14.58 -7.99 6.12
C ILE A 292 15.49 -7.96 4.91
N PHE A 293 16.47 -8.85 4.90
CA PHE A 293 17.24 -9.28 3.74
C PHE A 293 16.96 -10.76 3.49
N ILE A 294 16.45 -11.11 2.30
CA ILE A 294 16.14 -12.50 1.94
C ILE A 294 17.46 -13.21 1.61
N SER A 295 18.01 -13.94 2.56
CA SER A 295 19.33 -14.58 2.43
C SER A 295 19.30 -15.93 1.70
N GLU A 296 18.18 -16.64 1.73
CA GLU A 296 18.09 -18.01 1.23
C GLU A 296 16.67 -18.40 0.80
N ARG A 297 16.55 -19.51 0.07
CA ARG A 297 15.27 -19.99 -0.46
C ARG A 297 14.46 -20.72 0.63
N PRO A 298 13.13 -20.52 0.71
CA PRO A 298 12.25 -21.28 1.59
C PRO A 298 12.04 -22.72 1.08
N SER A 299 13.05 -23.57 1.22
CA SER A 299 13.04 -24.95 0.73
C SER A 299 12.21 -25.85 1.64
N ASN A 300 11.14 -26.47 1.11
CA ASN A 300 10.21 -27.35 1.85
C ASN A 300 9.44 -26.69 2.99
N VAL A 301 9.54 -25.37 3.15
CA VAL A 301 8.79 -24.56 4.12
C VAL A 301 7.98 -23.49 3.39
N LEU A 302 6.95 -22.95 4.03
CA LEU A 302 6.08 -21.90 3.46
C LEU A 302 5.41 -22.28 2.13
N GLN A 303 5.30 -23.58 1.82
CA GLN A 303 4.76 -24.07 0.54
C GLN A 303 3.24 -23.82 0.38
N THR A 304 2.55 -23.55 1.49
CA THR A 304 1.13 -23.21 1.55
C THR A 304 0.87 -21.71 1.44
N LEU A 305 1.92 -20.88 1.48
CA LEU A 305 1.81 -19.43 1.56
C LEU A 305 1.16 -18.85 0.31
N LYS A 306 0.11 -18.04 0.51
CA LYS A 306 -0.65 -17.33 -0.50
C LYS A 306 -0.40 -15.84 -0.49
N LEU A 307 -0.17 -15.25 0.68
CA LEU A 307 0.13 -13.83 0.83
C LEU A 307 1.44 -13.65 1.58
N LEU A 308 2.33 -12.85 1.00
CA LEU A 308 3.55 -12.40 1.64
C LEU A 308 3.63 -10.87 1.60
N ASP A 309 3.67 -10.24 2.76
CA ASP A 309 3.91 -8.82 2.91
C ASP A 309 5.33 -8.57 3.40
N LEU A 310 6.10 -7.87 2.56
CA LEU A 310 7.49 -7.49 2.78
C LEU A 310 7.66 -5.97 2.74
N SER A 311 6.58 -5.21 2.99
CA SER A 311 6.63 -3.75 3.01
C SER A 311 7.66 -3.15 3.97
N SER A 312 8.11 -1.94 3.63
CA SER A 312 9.09 -1.16 4.41
C SER A 312 10.36 -1.94 4.80
N ASN A 313 10.81 -2.85 3.93
CA ASN A 313 12.08 -3.56 4.04
C ASN A 313 13.03 -3.08 2.91
N PRO A 314 13.86 -2.05 3.16
CA PRO A 314 14.63 -1.37 2.12
C PRO A 314 15.82 -2.17 1.57
N LEU A 315 16.12 -3.32 2.17
CA LEU A 315 17.22 -4.21 1.76
C LEU A 315 16.80 -5.24 0.70
N ILE A 316 15.54 -5.21 0.25
CA ILE A 316 15.01 -6.17 -0.72
C ILE A 316 15.21 -5.63 -2.15
N ASP A 317 16.09 -6.30 -2.91
CA ASP A 317 16.29 -6.08 -4.34
C ASP A 317 15.75 -7.24 -5.21
N GLU A 318 15.95 -7.14 -6.53
CA GLU A 318 15.52 -8.17 -7.49
C GLU A 318 16.12 -9.56 -7.23
N ASN A 319 17.39 -9.64 -6.80
CA ASN A 319 18.05 -10.91 -6.54
C ASN A 319 17.43 -11.62 -5.34
N GLN A 320 17.06 -10.86 -4.30
CA GLN A 320 16.34 -11.40 -3.15
C GLN A 320 14.96 -11.93 -3.55
N LEU A 321 14.25 -11.26 -4.46
CA LEU A 321 12.95 -11.73 -4.96
C LEU A 321 13.07 -13.07 -5.71
N PHE A 322 14.17 -13.33 -6.42
CA PHE A 322 14.38 -14.62 -7.09
C PHE A 322 14.47 -15.81 -6.12
N LEU A 323 14.82 -15.57 -4.86
CA LEU A 323 14.89 -16.63 -3.85
C LEU A 323 13.50 -17.12 -3.41
N ILE A 324 12.48 -16.25 -3.49
CA ILE A 324 11.09 -16.58 -3.15
C ILE A 324 10.20 -16.79 -4.39
N ALA A 325 10.73 -16.57 -5.59
CA ALA A 325 10.01 -16.64 -6.86
C ALA A 325 9.32 -17.98 -7.13
N TYR A 326 9.80 -19.08 -6.55
CA TYR A 326 9.26 -20.41 -6.80
C TYR A 326 8.28 -20.91 -5.73
N LEU A 327 7.81 -20.03 -4.84
CA LEU A 327 6.72 -20.37 -3.92
C LEU A 327 5.46 -20.73 -4.74
N PRO A 328 4.98 -21.99 -4.67
CA PRO A 328 4.05 -22.52 -5.66
C PRO A 328 2.64 -21.93 -5.55
N ARG A 329 2.27 -21.45 -4.36
CA ARG A 329 0.92 -20.94 -4.04
C ARG A 329 0.88 -19.45 -3.77
N LEU A 330 1.98 -18.71 -3.95
CA LEU A 330 2.01 -17.28 -3.65
C LEU A 330 1.14 -16.52 -4.66
N GLU A 331 -0.02 -16.06 -4.20
CA GLU A 331 -1.04 -15.36 -4.96
C GLU A 331 -0.94 -13.84 -4.82
N GLN A 332 -0.45 -13.36 -3.68
CA GLN A 332 -0.30 -11.95 -3.37
C GLN A 332 1.08 -11.64 -2.80
N LEU A 333 1.75 -10.66 -3.38
CA LEU A 333 3.03 -10.15 -2.92
C LEU A 333 2.93 -8.64 -2.72
N ILE A 334 3.24 -8.19 -1.50
CA ILE A 334 3.24 -6.77 -1.12
C ILE A 334 4.68 -6.33 -0.89
N LEU A 335 5.10 -5.34 -1.65
CA LEU A 335 6.44 -4.74 -1.67
C LEU A 335 6.32 -3.22 -1.64
N SER A 336 5.40 -2.67 -0.83
CA SER A 336 5.28 -1.21 -0.73
C SER A 336 6.44 -0.65 0.09
N ASP A 337 6.99 0.51 -0.29
CA ASP A 337 8.05 1.19 0.46
C ASP A 337 9.33 0.33 0.66
N THR A 338 9.67 -0.54 -0.29
CA THR A 338 10.93 -1.29 -0.27
C THR A 338 12.06 -0.55 -0.99
N GLY A 339 11.75 0.54 -1.70
CA GLY A 339 12.70 1.30 -2.50
C GLY A 339 13.03 0.66 -3.85
N ILE A 340 12.34 -0.41 -4.24
CA ILE A 340 12.56 -1.08 -5.52
C ILE A 340 12.36 -0.11 -6.70
N SER A 341 13.25 -0.18 -7.68
CA SER A 341 13.26 0.72 -8.85
C SER A 341 13.25 -0.02 -10.19
N SER A 342 13.80 -1.23 -10.21
CA SER A 342 13.84 -2.14 -11.36
C SER A 342 13.47 -3.57 -10.95
N ILE A 343 13.02 -4.36 -11.91
CA ILE A 343 12.85 -5.81 -11.80
C ILE A 343 13.15 -6.40 -13.17
N HIS A 344 13.85 -7.52 -13.22
CA HIS A 344 14.13 -8.26 -14.45
C HIS A 344 13.92 -9.76 -14.25
N PHE A 345 13.23 -10.42 -15.18
CA PHE A 345 13.06 -11.87 -15.18
C PHE A 345 14.01 -12.52 -16.19
N PRO A 346 15.15 -13.09 -15.75
CA PRO A 346 16.20 -13.57 -16.65
C PRO A 346 15.85 -14.87 -17.38
N ASP A 347 14.84 -15.61 -16.91
CA ASP A 347 14.38 -16.87 -17.52
C ASP A 347 13.44 -16.67 -18.72
N ALA A 348 13.05 -15.43 -19.03
CA ALA A 348 12.14 -15.11 -20.11
C ALA A 348 12.63 -13.92 -20.95
N GLY A 349 12.72 -14.15 -22.27
CA GLY A 349 12.99 -13.10 -23.25
C GLY A 349 11.83 -12.12 -23.44
N ILE A 350 12.02 -11.16 -24.36
CA ILE A 350 11.02 -10.14 -24.70
C ILE A 350 9.74 -10.82 -25.22
N GLY A 351 8.59 -10.42 -24.67
CA GLY A 351 7.28 -10.95 -25.09
C GLY A 351 6.95 -12.36 -24.56
N CYS A 352 7.91 -13.06 -23.95
CA CYS A 352 7.72 -14.38 -23.34
C CYS A 352 7.14 -14.29 -21.92
N LYS A 353 6.78 -15.44 -21.35
CA LYS A 353 6.33 -15.56 -19.96
C LYS A 353 7.40 -16.19 -19.09
N THR A 354 7.56 -15.69 -17.86
CA THR A 354 8.49 -16.23 -16.86
C THR A 354 7.87 -17.40 -16.10
N SER A 355 8.70 -18.37 -15.70
CA SER A 355 8.34 -19.44 -14.78
C SER A 355 8.33 -19.00 -13.31
N MET A 356 8.96 -17.85 -13.02
CA MET A 356 8.95 -17.21 -11.71
C MET A 356 7.55 -16.72 -11.33
N PHE A 357 7.24 -16.82 -10.04
CA PHE A 357 5.97 -16.42 -9.44
C PHE A 357 4.74 -17.01 -10.17
N PRO A 358 4.64 -18.35 -10.29
CA PRO A 358 3.67 -19.00 -11.18
C PRO A 358 2.21 -18.68 -10.81
N SER A 359 1.92 -18.48 -9.53
CA SER A 359 0.57 -18.25 -9.00
C SER A 359 0.28 -16.78 -8.67
N LEU A 360 1.22 -15.86 -8.89
CA LEU A 360 1.10 -14.48 -8.43
C LEU A 360 0.01 -13.74 -9.22
N GLN A 361 -1.06 -13.38 -8.52
CA GLN A 361 -2.26 -12.73 -9.05
C GLN A 361 -2.31 -11.24 -8.68
N TYR A 362 -1.80 -10.85 -7.51
CA TYR A 362 -1.82 -9.48 -7.04
C TYR A 362 -0.44 -9.01 -6.59
N LEU A 363 0.09 -8.00 -7.26
CA LEU A 363 1.33 -7.34 -6.89
C LEU A 363 1.06 -5.92 -6.39
N VAL A 364 1.61 -5.58 -5.23
CA VAL A 364 1.58 -4.23 -4.65
C VAL A 364 3.00 -3.69 -4.56
N VAL A 365 3.27 -2.59 -5.26
CA VAL A 365 4.58 -1.91 -5.32
C VAL A 365 4.40 -0.40 -5.12
N ASN A 366 3.52 -0.01 -4.21
CA ASN A 366 3.29 1.40 -3.90
C ASN A 366 4.53 2.03 -3.23
N ASP A 367 4.66 3.36 -3.27
CA ASP A 367 5.67 4.07 -2.47
C ASP A 367 7.11 3.66 -2.80
N ASN A 368 7.38 3.37 -4.07
CA ASN A 368 8.68 2.88 -4.52
C ASN A 368 9.36 3.89 -5.45
N ARG A 369 10.54 3.51 -5.95
CA ARG A 369 11.38 4.37 -6.81
C ARG A 369 11.25 4.00 -8.29
N ILE A 370 10.08 3.48 -8.70
CA ILE A 370 9.83 3.06 -10.07
C ILE A 370 9.67 4.31 -10.94
N SER A 371 10.65 4.56 -11.80
CA SER A 371 10.67 5.70 -12.74
C SER A 371 10.68 5.29 -14.21
N GLN A 372 10.97 4.03 -14.51
CA GLN A 372 11.16 3.52 -15.88
C GLN A 372 10.04 2.56 -16.29
N TRP A 373 9.62 2.66 -17.57
CA TRP A 373 8.61 1.75 -18.14
C TRP A 373 9.09 0.30 -18.28
N SER A 374 10.40 0.05 -18.24
CA SER A 374 10.98 -1.29 -18.24
C SER A 374 10.44 -2.14 -17.08
N PHE A 375 10.23 -1.54 -15.90
CA PHE A 375 9.62 -2.22 -14.76
C PHE A 375 8.23 -2.77 -15.12
N ILE A 376 7.36 -1.92 -15.69
CA ILE A 376 5.99 -2.30 -16.10
C ILE A 376 6.02 -3.34 -17.24
N ASN A 377 6.96 -3.23 -18.16
CA ASN A 377 7.13 -4.18 -19.25
C ASN A 377 7.47 -5.59 -18.73
N GLU A 378 8.33 -5.69 -17.73
CA GLU A 378 8.73 -6.96 -17.11
C GLU A 378 7.56 -7.63 -16.37
N LEU A 379 6.67 -6.85 -15.74
CA LEU A 379 5.46 -7.39 -15.09
C LEU A 379 4.53 -8.13 -16.06
N ASN A 380 4.55 -7.80 -17.37
CA ASN A 380 3.78 -8.53 -18.36
C ASN A 380 4.27 -9.98 -18.54
N LYS A 381 5.51 -10.32 -18.14
CA LYS A 381 6.03 -11.69 -18.19
C LYS A 381 5.36 -12.61 -17.16
N LEU A 382 4.82 -12.07 -16.07
CA LEU A 382 4.13 -12.84 -15.03
C LEU A 382 2.87 -13.50 -15.58
N GLN A 383 2.76 -14.83 -15.46
CA GLN A 383 1.71 -15.61 -16.10
C GLN A 383 0.31 -15.31 -15.54
N SER A 384 0.22 -15.16 -14.22
CA SER A 384 -1.06 -15.12 -13.49
C SER A 384 -1.47 -13.74 -13.01
N LEU A 385 -0.68 -12.69 -13.30
CA LEU A 385 -0.90 -11.34 -12.75
C LEU A 385 -2.24 -10.76 -13.21
N ARG A 386 -3.14 -10.47 -12.27
CA ARG A 386 -4.49 -9.93 -12.52
C ARG A 386 -4.70 -8.57 -11.88
N ALA A 387 -4.01 -8.26 -10.79
CA ALA A 387 -4.12 -6.98 -10.10
C ALA A 387 -2.75 -6.38 -9.87
N LEU A 388 -2.65 -5.06 -10.05
CA LEU A 388 -1.44 -4.29 -9.78
C LEU A 388 -1.82 -3.05 -8.98
N SER A 389 -1.07 -2.75 -7.93
CA SER A 389 -1.09 -1.46 -7.26
C SER A 389 0.31 -0.87 -7.31
N CYS A 390 0.46 0.30 -7.92
CA CYS A 390 1.74 0.96 -8.14
C CYS A 390 1.65 2.48 -7.89
N LEU A 391 0.87 2.88 -6.88
CA LEU A 391 0.66 4.28 -6.49
C LEU A 391 1.94 4.90 -5.95
N ARG A 392 2.06 6.23 -6.00
CA ARG A 392 3.15 7.00 -5.38
C ARG A 392 4.53 6.50 -5.81
N ASN A 393 4.70 6.39 -7.11
CA ASN A 393 5.98 6.11 -7.77
C ASN A 393 6.30 7.25 -8.74
N PRO A 394 7.58 7.60 -8.96
CA PRO A 394 7.97 8.63 -9.94
C PRO A 394 7.36 8.45 -11.33
N LEU A 395 7.13 7.21 -11.78
CA LEU A 395 6.45 6.90 -13.06
C LEU A 395 4.99 7.39 -13.11
N THR A 396 4.34 7.44 -11.94
CA THR A 396 2.94 7.84 -11.77
C THR A 396 2.78 9.27 -11.23
N GLU A 397 3.84 9.85 -10.65
CA GLU A 397 3.85 11.20 -10.10
C GLU A 397 4.30 12.22 -11.15
N GLY A 398 3.49 13.25 -11.39
CA GLY A 398 3.88 14.39 -12.23
C GLY A 398 3.54 14.29 -13.72
N SER A 399 2.88 13.22 -14.20
CA SER A 399 2.27 13.28 -15.54
C SER A 399 1.09 14.27 -15.49
N LYS A 400 1.09 15.27 -16.37
CA LYS A 400 -0.07 16.19 -16.55
C LYS A 400 -1.34 15.45 -17.00
N GLU A 401 -1.25 14.13 -17.19
CA GLU A 401 -2.27 13.24 -17.71
C GLU A 401 -2.17 11.88 -16.98
N ALA A 402 -2.59 11.83 -15.71
CA ALA A 402 -2.68 10.56 -14.95
C ALA A 402 -3.48 9.47 -15.71
N GLN A 403 -4.44 9.91 -16.54
CA GLN A 403 -5.20 9.05 -17.45
C GLN A 403 -4.29 8.38 -18.51
N THR A 404 -3.34 9.11 -19.09
CA THR A 404 -2.39 8.59 -20.08
C THR A 404 -1.47 7.53 -19.45
N THR A 405 -0.99 7.75 -18.22
CA THR A 405 -0.18 6.75 -17.50
C THR A 405 -0.97 5.46 -17.25
N ARG A 406 -2.23 5.58 -16.79
CA ARG A 406 -3.11 4.43 -16.57
C ARG A 406 -3.31 3.63 -17.86
N GLN A 407 -3.66 4.30 -18.95
CA GLN A 407 -3.86 3.67 -20.26
C GLN A 407 -2.59 2.94 -20.74
N LEU A 408 -1.42 3.55 -20.58
CA LEU A 408 -0.15 2.91 -20.94
C LEU A 408 0.13 1.63 -20.13
N ILE A 409 -0.13 1.62 -18.82
CA ILE A 409 0.01 0.40 -18.00
C ILE A 409 -0.95 -0.69 -18.48
N ILE A 410 -2.22 -0.34 -18.74
CA ILE A 410 -3.24 -1.27 -19.26
C ILE A 410 -2.82 -1.87 -20.60
N ALA A 411 -2.26 -1.05 -21.49
CA ALA A 411 -1.78 -1.47 -22.79
C ALA A 411 -0.49 -2.31 -22.71
N LYS A 412 0.37 -2.06 -21.72
CA LYS A 412 1.64 -2.80 -21.53
C LYS A 412 1.46 -4.13 -20.80
N ILE A 413 0.42 -4.30 -19.98
CA ILE A 413 0.13 -5.55 -19.24
C ILE A 413 -1.21 -6.15 -19.70
N GLY A 414 -1.15 -7.21 -20.50
CA GLY A 414 -2.31 -7.74 -21.23
C GLY A 414 -3.36 -8.47 -20.41
N GLN A 415 -2.95 -9.03 -19.29
CA GLN A 415 -3.75 -9.90 -18.43
C GLN A 415 -4.39 -9.17 -17.24
N LEU A 416 -4.08 -7.88 -17.06
CA LEU A 416 -4.49 -7.10 -15.90
C LEU A 416 -6.02 -6.88 -15.87
N LYS A 417 -6.67 -7.14 -14.75
CA LYS A 417 -8.09 -6.89 -14.51
C LYS A 417 -8.35 -5.69 -13.61
N THR A 418 -7.39 -5.39 -12.73
CA THR A 418 -7.51 -4.31 -11.74
C THR A 418 -6.20 -3.55 -11.65
N LEU A 419 -6.26 -2.22 -11.67
CA LEU A 419 -5.11 -1.34 -11.50
C LEU A 419 -5.43 -0.29 -10.45
N ASN A 420 -4.60 -0.22 -9.40
CA ASN A 420 -4.77 0.65 -8.24
C ASN A 420 -6.16 0.51 -7.60
N LYS A 421 -6.60 -0.74 -7.43
CA LYS A 421 -7.93 -1.12 -6.91
C LYS A 421 -9.13 -0.71 -7.79
N CYS A 422 -8.89 -0.14 -8.97
CA CYS A 422 -9.95 0.16 -9.95
C CYS A 422 -10.00 -0.94 -11.01
N GLU A 423 -11.19 -1.47 -11.27
CA GLU A 423 -11.45 -2.41 -12.37
C GLU A 423 -11.06 -1.79 -13.73
N ILE A 424 -10.60 -2.63 -14.65
CA ILE A 424 -10.30 -2.27 -16.03
C ILE A 424 -11.42 -2.84 -16.90
N LEU A 425 -12.26 -1.96 -17.44
CA LEU A 425 -13.36 -2.37 -18.30
C LEU A 425 -12.85 -2.83 -19.69
N PRO A 426 -13.55 -3.75 -20.38
CA PRO A 426 -13.17 -4.19 -21.72
C PRO A 426 -13.01 -3.05 -22.73
N GLU A 427 -13.87 -2.04 -22.66
CA GLU A 427 -13.86 -0.85 -23.51
C GLU A 427 -12.66 0.05 -23.21
N GLU A 428 -12.34 0.24 -21.92
CA GLU A 428 -11.15 0.97 -21.47
C GLU A 428 -9.88 0.29 -21.98
N ARG A 429 -9.79 -1.04 -21.83
CA ARG A 429 -8.67 -1.84 -22.34
C ARG A 429 -8.53 -1.70 -23.85
N ARG A 430 -9.64 -1.82 -24.59
CA ARG A 430 -9.63 -1.68 -26.04
C ARG A 430 -9.16 -0.29 -26.46
N GLY A 431 -9.65 0.77 -25.82
CA GLY A 431 -9.22 2.14 -26.06
C GLY A 431 -7.73 2.32 -25.80
N ALA A 432 -7.27 1.92 -24.61
CA ALA A 432 -5.87 2.00 -24.21
C ALA A 432 -4.92 1.25 -25.17
N GLU A 433 -5.29 0.05 -25.62
CA GLU A 433 -4.48 -0.73 -26.56
C GLU A 433 -4.41 -0.09 -27.96
N LEU A 434 -5.52 0.50 -28.44
CA LEU A 434 -5.56 1.23 -29.72
C LEU A 434 -4.77 2.53 -29.68
N ASP A 435 -4.89 3.30 -28.59
CA ASP A 435 -4.18 4.55 -28.38
C ASP A 435 -2.67 4.30 -28.24
N TYR A 436 -2.26 3.27 -27.49
CA TYR A 436 -0.88 2.82 -27.41
C TYR A 436 -0.32 2.46 -28.79
N ARG A 437 -1.06 1.69 -29.59
CA ARG A 437 -0.64 1.33 -30.95
C ARG A 437 -0.44 2.57 -31.82
N LYS A 438 -1.36 3.54 -31.77
CA LYS A 438 -1.26 4.78 -32.55
C LYS A 438 -0.10 5.66 -32.08
N ALA A 439 0.04 5.84 -30.76
CA ALA A 439 1.06 6.69 -30.16
C ALA A 439 2.49 6.28 -30.57
N PHE A 440 2.78 4.98 -30.56
CA PHE A 440 4.12 4.46 -30.86
C PHE A 440 4.30 3.98 -32.31
N GLY A 441 3.33 4.23 -33.20
CA GLY A 441 3.41 3.73 -34.57
C GLY A 441 4.50 4.37 -35.43
N ASN A 442 4.81 5.65 -35.19
CA ASN A 442 5.94 6.31 -35.87
C ASN A 442 7.29 5.74 -35.40
N GLU A 443 7.42 5.45 -34.11
CA GLU A 443 8.62 4.83 -33.53
C GLU A 443 8.79 3.40 -34.04
N TRP A 444 7.70 2.62 -34.08
CA TRP A 444 7.68 1.28 -34.65
C TRP A 444 8.16 1.27 -36.11
N LYS A 445 7.67 2.18 -36.96
CA LYS A 445 8.12 2.28 -38.36
C LYS A 445 9.60 2.62 -38.46
N LYS A 446 10.07 3.60 -37.69
CA LYS A 446 11.50 3.97 -37.63
C LYS A 446 12.38 2.80 -37.17
N ALA A 447 11.86 1.95 -36.29
CA ALA A 447 12.56 0.78 -35.80
C ALA A 447 12.61 -0.38 -36.82
N GLY A 448 12.00 -0.27 -38.01
CA GLY A 448 11.93 -1.35 -39.01
C GLY A 448 10.57 -2.08 -39.05
N GLY A 449 9.56 -1.52 -38.38
CA GLY A 449 8.19 -2.00 -38.41
C GLY A 449 7.50 -1.76 -39.75
N HIS A 450 6.74 -2.76 -40.23
CA HIS A 450 6.05 -2.67 -41.52
C HIS A 450 4.68 -3.38 -41.51
N GLN A 451 3.75 -2.92 -42.35
CA GLN A 451 2.40 -3.50 -42.44
C GLN A 451 2.41 -4.91 -43.04
N ASP A 452 3.23 -5.10 -44.07
CA ASP A 452 3.61 -6.42 -44.61
C ASP A 452 4.36 -7.26 -43.54
N PRO A 453 3.81 -8.40 -43.09
CA PRO A 453 4.43 -9.26 -42.08
C PRO A 453 5.84 -9.75 -42.44
N GLU A 454 6.13 -9.94 -43.74
CA GLU A 454 7.44 -10.41 -44.19
C GLU A 454 8.53 -9.35 -44.02
N LYS A 455 8.15 -8.08 -44.14
CA LYS A 455 9.06 -6.93 -44.00
C LYS A 455 9.08 -6.37 -42.57
N ASN A 456 8.18 -6.80 -41.71
CA ASN A 456 8.08 -6.32 -40.34
C ASN A 456 9.25 -6.87 -39.50
N ARG A 457 10.30 -6.05 -39.32
CA ARG A 457 11.53 -6.41 -38.58
C ARG A 457 11.92 -5.26 -37.63
N PRO A 458 11.08 -4.96 -36.62
CA PRO A 458 11.42 -3.95 -35.61
C PRO A 458 12.68 -4.36 -34.84
N ASN A 459 13.53 -3.39 -34.54
CA ASN A 459 14.77 -3.60 -33.79
C ASN A 459 14.52 -4.00 -32.32
N GLU A 460 15.56 -4.53 -31.67
CA GLU A 460 15.48 -5.05 -30.31
C GLU A 460 15.16 -3.97 -29.26
N GLU A 461 15.68 -2.75 -29.44
CA GLU A 461 15.40 -1.59 -28.57
C GLU A 461 13.91 -1.28 -28.52
N PHE A 462 13.24 -1.22 -29.67
CA PHE A 462 11.80 -1.02 -29.76
C PHE A 462 11.03 -2.18 -29.14
N LEU A 463 11.45 -3.43 -29.40
CA LEU A 463 10.81 -4.61 -28.84
C LEU A 463 10.91 -4.64 -27.31
N ALA A 464 12.04 -4.27 -26.72
CA ALA A 464 12.24 -4.19 -25.29
C ALA A 464 11.39 -3.08 -24.64
N ALA A 465 11.30 -1.92 -25.29
CA ALA A 465 10.47 -0.80 -24.85
C ALA A 465 8.96 -1.07 -25.03
N HIS A 466 8.59 -1.87 -26.04
CA HIS A 466 7.21 -2.15 -26.43
C HIS A 466 6.89 -3.65 -26.66
N PRO A 467 7.02 -4.53 -25.65
CA PRO A 467 6.95 -5.98 -25.84
C PRO A 467 5.61 -6.51 -26.36
N ARG A 468 4.52 -5.76 -26.13
CA ARG A 468 3.17 -6.13 -26.59
C ARG A 468 2.82 -5.56 -27.96
N TYR A 469 3.63 -4.67 -28.53
CA TYR A 469 3.23 -3.91 -29.71
C TYR A 469 2.96 -4.80 -30.92
N GLN A 470 3.83 -5.79 -31.16
CA GLN A 470 3.62 -6.74 -32.26
C GLN A 470 2.34 -7.56 -32.07
N LEU A 471 2.05 -8.02 -30.86
CA LEU A 471 0.80 -8.73 -30.55
C LEU A 471 -0.43 -7.84 -30.83
N LEU A 472 -0.36 -6.55 -30.49
CA LEU A 472 -1.44 -5.60 -30.72
C LEU A 472 -1.63 -5.28 -32.21
N CYS A 473 -0.55 -5.22 -33.01
CA CYS A 473 -0.66 -5.13 -34.46
C CYS A 473 -1.35 -6.36 -35.07
N HIS A 474 -1.07 -7.56 -34.57
CA HIS A 474 -1.79 -8.77 -35.02
C HIS A 474 -3.28 -8.73 -34.63
N LYS A 475 -3.59 -8.19 -33.44
CA LYS A 475 -4.96 -8.13 -32.91
C LYS A 475 -5.84 -7.05 -33.59
N TYR A 476 -5.27 -5.88 -33.87
CA TYR A 476 -6.02 -4.70 -34.32
C TYR A 476 -5.62 -4.20 -35.72
N GLY A 477 -4.65 -4.85 -36.37
CA GLY A 477 -4.02 -4.37 -37.59
C GLY A 477 -2.83 -3.46 -37.32
N ALA A 478 -1.88 -3.39 -38.26
CA ALA A 478 -0.77 -2.44 -38.20
C ALA A 478 -1.27 -1.00 -38.43
N PRO A 479 -0.64 0.03 -37.82
CA PRO A 479 -1.07 1.42 -38.00
C PRO A 479 -0.95 1.90 -39.45
N GLU A 480 -1.99 2.58 -39.93
CA GLU A 480 -2.01 3.16 -41.26
C GLU A 480 -1.24 4.47 -41.32
N ASP A 481 -0.66 4.81 -42.49
CA ASP A 481 0.04 6.08 -42.69
C ASP A 481 -0.84 7.29 -42.38
N GLY A 482 -2.15 7.19 -42.65
CA GLY A 482 -3.13 8.23 -42.32
C GLY A 482 -3.31 8.44 -40.81
N GLU A 483 -3.20 7.38 -40.01
CA GLU A 483 -3.39 7.41 -38.55
C GLU A 483 -2.18 8.00 -37.81
N LEU A 484 -1.00 7.94 -38.42
CA LEU A 484 0.26 8.37 -37.80
C LEU A 484 0.66 9.81 -38.13
N LYS A 485 -0.15 10.51 -38.93
CA LYS A 485 0.04 11.93 -39.20
C LYS A 485 -0.12 12.70 -37.89
N VAL A 486 0.96 13.33 -37.44
CA VAL A 486 0.95 14.22 -36.28
C VAL A 486 -0.10 15.30 -36.51
N GLN A 487 -1.14 15.35 -35.69
CA GLN A 487 -2.04 16.51 -35.66
C GLN A 487 -1.19 17.73 -35.31
N GLN A 488 -1.06 18.66 -36.25
CA GLN A 488 -0.31 19.89 -35.99
C GLN A 488 -0.91 20.62 -34.78
N PRO A 489 -0.07 21.24 -33.93
CA PRO A 489 -0.55 21.95 -32.76
C PRO A 489 -1.54 23.04 -33.19
N PHE A 490 -2.67 23.10 -32.47
CA PHE A 490 -3.74 24.06 -32.65
C PHE A 490 -3.21 25.51 -32.52
N MET A 491 -2.84 26.13 -33.64
CA MET A 491 -2.61 27.58 -33.73
C MET A 491 -3.74 28.21 -34.53
N LEU A 492 -4.34 29.29 -34.03
CA LEU A 492 -5.44 30.03 -34.69
C LEU A 492 -5.11 30.41 -36.15
N LYS A 493 -3.83 30.60 -36.49
CA LYS A 493 -3.39 30.89 -37.87
C LYS A 493 -3.64 29.74 -38.84
N ASN A 494 -3.75 28.50 -38.38
CA ASN A 494 -3.99 27.31 -39.21
C ASN A 494 -5.49 27.01 -39.42
N GLN A 495 -6.40 27.85 -38.90
CA GLN A 495 -7.86 27.69 -39.04
C GLN A 495 -8.53 28.74 -39.95
N LEU A 496 -7.75 29.66 -40.52
CA LEU A 496 -8.30 30.67 -41.42
C LEU A 496 -8.44 30.08 -42.83
N LEU A 497 -9.69 29.93 -43.26
CA LEU A 497 -10.04 29.63 -44.64
C LEU A 497 -9.89 30.91 -45.46
N THR A 498 -9.08 30.86 -46.51
CA THR A 498 -9.02 31.90 -47.53
C THR A 498 -10.17 31.66 -48.50
N LEU A 499 -11.22 32.46 -48.38
CA LEU A 499 -12.44 32.33 -49.18
C LEU A 499 -12.53 33.45 -50.21
N LYS A 500 -12.99 33.10 -51.41
CA LYS A 500 -13.36 34.05 -52.45
C LYS A 500 -14.82 34.40 -52.30
N ILE A 501 -15.14 35.68 -52.23
CA ILE A 501 -16.51 36.18 -52.04
C ILE A 501 -16.95 36.79 -53.37
N LYS A 502 -18.05 36.26 -53.91
CA LYS A 502 -18.68 36.74 -55.14
C LYS A 502 -20.10 37.23 -54.87
N TYR A 503 -20.53 38.15 -55.73
CA TYR A 503 -21.86 38.75 -55.71
C TYR A 503 -22.56 38.40 -57.03
N PRO A 504 -23.27 37.27 -57.12
CA PRO A 504 -23.83 36.78 -58.38
C PRO A 504 -24.78 37.77 -59.06
N ASN A 505 -25.41 38.66 -58.29
CA ASN A 505 -26.44 39.59 -58.76
C ASN A 505 -25.89 40.98 -59.18
N GLN A 506 -24.57 41.22 -59.09
CA GLN A 506 -23.96 42.50 -59.48
C GLN A 506 -23.26 42.41 -60.84
N LEU A 507 -23.47 43.43 -61.70
CA LEU A 507 -22.91 43.52 -63.06
C LEU A 507 -21.38 43.65 -63.09
N GLU A 508 -20.76 44.16 -62.01
CA GLU A 508 -19.30 44.19 -61.83
C GLU A 508 -18.86 43.05 -60.90
N GLN A 509 -18.32 41.96 -61.45
CA GLN A 509 -17.88 40.78 -60.70
C GLN A 509 -16.56 41.01 -59.94
N LYS A 510 -16.56 41.90 -58.94
CA LYS A 510 -15.40 42.09 -58.08
C LYS A 510 -15.32 40.95 -57.07
N VAL A 511 -14.39 40.02 -57.28
CA VAL A 511 -14.11 38.93 -56.33
C VAL A 511 -13.29 39.48 -55.17
N LEU A 512 -13.79 39.31 -53.94
CA LEU A 512 -13.08 39.70 -52.72
C LEU A 512 -12.48 38.49 -52.05
N GLU A 513 -11.21 38.57 -51.67
CA GLU A 513 -10.56 37.51 -50.91
C GLU A 513 -10.53 37.86 -49.42
N LYS A 514 -11.04 36.97 -48.57
CA LYS A 514 -11.08 37.16 -47.12
C LYS A 514 -10.72 35.89 -46.38
N GLN A 515 -10.00 36.08 -45.27
CA GLN A 515 -9.65 35.01 -44.35
C GLN A 515 -10.68 34.96 -43.22
N LEU A 516 -11.41 33.85 -43.13
CA LEU A 516 -12.43 33.61 -42.10
C LEU A 516 -12.12 32.30 -41.34
N PRO A 517 -12.30 32.23 -40.01
CA PRO A 517 -12.13 30.98 -39.28
C PRO A 517 -13.15 29.92 -39.73
N GLY A 518 -12.72 28.67 -39.95
CA GLY A 518 -13.66 27.57 -40.27
C GLY A 518 -14.70 27.31 -39.17
N SER A 519 -14.38 27.66 -37.92
CA SER A 519 -15.30 27.59 -36.77
C SER A 519 -16.29 28.76 -36.69
N MET A 520 -16.20 29.76 -37.57
CA MET A 520 -17.10 30.90 -37.59
C MET A 520 -18.50 30.47 -38.01
N THR A 521 -19.51 30.83 -37.22
CA THR A 521 -20.92 30.52 -37.51
C THR A 521 -21.45 31.35 -38.67
N ILE A 522 -22.40 30.80 -39.43
CA ILE A 522 -23.03 31.49 -40.57
C ILE A 522 -23.63 32.82 -40.14
N GLN A 523 -24.24 32.92 -38.96
CA GLN A 523 -24.72 34.19 -38.39
C GLN A 523 -23.62 35.25 -38.30
N LYS A 524 -22.43 34.86 -37.82
CA LYS A 524 -21.28 35.77 -37.70
C LYS A 524 -20.73 36.14 -39.07
N VAL A 525 -20.74 35.20 -40.04
CA VAL A 525 -20.36 35.48 -41.44
C VAL A 525 -21.32 36.48 -42.07
N LYS A 526 -22.64 36.32 -41.89
CA LYS A 526 -23.65 37.29 -42.34
C LYS A 526 -23.48 38.65 -41.67
N ALA A 527 -23.20 38.70 -40.36
CA ALA A 527 -22.92 39.97 -39.66
C ALA A 527 -21.66 40.67 -40.19
N PHE A 528 -20.60 39.91 -40.49
CA PHE A 528 -19.39 40.43 -41.12
C PHE A 528 -19.68 41.01 -42.51
N LEU A 529 -20.40 40.26 -43.35
CA LEU A 529 -20.78 40.67 -44.70
C LEU A 529 -21.74 41.86 -44.71
N SER A 530 -22.71 41.90 -43.80
CA SER A 530 -23.64 43.01 -43.59
C SER A 530 -22.91 44.31 -43.34
N ARG A 531 -21.88 44.29 -42.48
CA ARG A 531 -21.03 45.47 -42.22
C ARG A 531 -20.17 45.85 -43.42
N LEU A 532 -19.70 44.87 -44.19
CA LEU A 532 -18.87 45.09 -45.38
C LEU A 532 -19.69 45.68 -46.55
N LEU A 533 -20.92 45.21 -46.74
CA LEU A 533 -21.81 45.54 -47.86
C LEU A 533 -22.82 46.64 -47.52
N LYS A 534 -22.98 46.99 -46.24
CA LYS A 534 -24.01 47.91 -45.71
C LYS A 534 -25.44 47.44 -46.02
N VAL A 535 -25.68 46.14 -45.87
CA VAL A 535 -26.96 45.47 -46.12
C VAL A 535 -27.46 44.80 -44.84
N PRO A 536 -28.77 44.80 -44.53
CA PRO A 536 -29.32 44.09 -43.37
C PRO A 536 -28.98 42.59 -43.35
N VAL A 537 -28.67 42.05 -42.17
CA VAL A 537 -28.35 40.61 -41.98
C VAL A 537 -29.48 39.70 -42.46
N SER A 538 -30.74 40.12 -42.30
CA SER A 538 -31.94 39.38 -42.70
C SER A 538 -32.11 39.23 -44.20
N GLU A 539 -31.47 40.07 -45.00
CA GLU A 539 -31.55 40.04 -46.47
C GLU A 539 -30.43 39.19 -47.08
N LEU A 540 -29.40 38.83 -46.31
CA LEU A 540 -28.27 38.05 -46.80
C LEU A 540 -28.58 36.56 -46.90
N LEU A 541 -28.56 36.06 -48.13
CA LEU A 541 -28.57 34.64 -48.47
C LEU A 541 -27.15 34.20 -48.84
N LEU A 542 -26.67 33.15 -48.17
CA LEU A 542 -25.32 32.64 -48.34
C LEU A 542 -25.35 31.21 -48.89
N SER A 543 -24.49 30.96 -49.85
CA SER A 543 -24.18 29.64 -50.36
C SER A 543 -22.70 29.59 -50.74
N TYR A 544 -22.19 28.40 -51.06
CA TYR A 544 -20.82 28.28 -51.56
C TYR A 544 -20.72 27.28 -52.71
N GLU A 545 -19.67 27.46 -53.52
CA GLU A 545 -19.26 26.55 -54.57
C GLU A 545 -17.81 26.12 -54.30
N SER A 546 -17.54 24.81 -54.44
CA SER A 546 -16.18 24.27 -54.31
C SER A 546 -15.56 24.01 -55.68
N PRO A 547 -14.29 24.37 -55.92
CA PRO A 547 -13.57 24.00 -57.13
C PRO A 547 -13.49 22.50 -57.38
N LYS A 548 -13.65 21.67 -56.32
CA LYS A 548 -13.67 20.20 -56.40
C LYS A 548 -15.00 19.66 -56.94
N MET A 549 -16.07 20.45 -56.89
CA MET A 549 -17.41 20.12 -57.39
C MET A 549 -17.98 21.29 -58.21
N PRO A 550 -17.41 21.57 -59.39
CA PRO A 550 -17.83 22.71 -60.22
C PRO A 550 -19.30 22.59 -60.64
N GLY A 551 -20.04 23.69 -60.57
CA GLY A 551 -21.46 23.77 -60.93
C GLY A 551 -22.44 23.31 -59.86
N ARG A 552 -21.96 22.89 -58.67
CA ARG A 552 -22.81 22.53 -57.54
C ARG A 552 -22.74 23.61 -56.45
N GLU A 553 -23.87 24.26 -56.23
CA GLU A 553 -24.03 25.28 -55.20
C GLU A 553 -24.67 24.67 -53.93
N ILE A 554 -24.10 24.95 -52.76
CA ILE A 554 -24.58 24.44 -51.47
C ILE A 554 -25.01 25.62 -50.60
N GLU A 555 -26.27 25.62 -50.19
CA GLU A 555 -26.85 26.67 -49.36
C GLU A 555 -26.43 26.57 -47.89
N LEU A 556 -26.10 27.71 -47.28
CA LEU A 556 -25.71 27.84 -45.88
C LEU A 556 -26.90 28.33 -45.05
N GLY A 557 -27.93 27.49 -44.94
CA GLY A 557 -29.26 27.88 -44.42
C GLY A 557 -29.40 27.96 -42.89
N ASN A 558 -28.57 27.26 -42.12
CA ASN A 558 -28.60 27.29 -40.66
C ASN A 558 -27.54 28.25 -40.08
N ASP A 559 -28.02 29.35 -39.52
CA ASP A 559 -27.22 30.45 -38.95
C ASP A 559 -26.37 30.05 -37.73
N LEU A 560 -26.77 29.02 -36.99
CA LEU A 560 -26.06 28.55 -35.79
C LEU A 560 -24.89 27.59 -36.13
N GLN A 561 -24.84 27.07 -37.35
CA GLN A 561 -23.79 26.14 -37.79
C GLN A 561 -22.54 26.88 -38.28
N SER A 562 -21.38 26.22 -38.23
CA SER A 562 -20.10 26.78 -38.68
C SER A 562 -19.81 26.51 -40.15
N LEU A 563 -18.88 27.26 -40.75
CA LEU A 563 -18.38 26.97 -42.10
C LEU A 563 -17.84 25.52 -42.21
N GLN A 564 -17.20 25.01 -41.15
CA GLN A 564 -16.71 23.63 -41.10
C GLN A 564 -17.83 22.59 -41.07
N PHE A 565 -18.98 22.87 -40.44
CA PHE A 565 -20.14 21.98 -40.47
C PHE A 565 -20.61 21.74 -41.92
N TYR A 566 -20.56 22.78 -42.75
CA TYR A 566 -20.88 22.69 -44.17
C TYR A 566 -19.73 22.17 -45.03
N SER A 567 -18.60 21.75 -44.44
CA SER A 567 -17.41 21.30 -45.17
C SER A 567 -16.86 22.34 -46.15
N VAL A 568 -16.93 23.63 -45.78
CA VAL A 568 -16.26 24.70 -46.55
C VAL A 568 -14.76 24.61 -46.34
N GLU A 569 -14.00 24.63 -47.43
CA GLU A 569 -12.55 24.47 -47.45
C GLU A 569 -11.82 25.72 -47.95
N ASN A 570 -10.49 25.71 -47.83
CA ASN A 570 -9.65 26.80 -48.30
C ASN A 570 -9.69 26.91 -49.83
N GLY A 571 -9.94 28.11 -50.36
CA GLY A 571 -10.08 28.37 -51.79
C GLY A 571 -11.50 28.25 -52.34
N ASP A 572 -12.47 27.82 -51.52
CA ASP A 572 -13.88 27.78 -51.90
C ASP A 572 -14.44 29.19 -52.13
N CYS A 573 -15.51 29.26 -52.92
CA CYS A 573 -16.16 30.50 -53.32
C CYS A 573 -17.48 30.69 -52.57
N LEU A 574 -17.53 31.64 -51.64
CA LEU A 574 -18.75 32.08 -50.98
C LEU A 574 -19.55 32.99 -51.92
N LEU A 575 -20.79 32.62 -52.18
CA LEU A 575 -21.75 33.37 -52.98
C LEU A 575 -22.69 34.12 -52.03
N VAL A 576 -22.75 35.44 -52.19
CA VAL A 576 -23.54 36.31 -51.33
C VAL A 576 -24.61 36.98 -52.17
N ARG A 577 -25.87 36.78 -51.80
CA ARG A 577 -27.04 37.41 -52.42
C ARG A 577 -27.78 38.22 -51.38
N TRP A 578 -28.33 39.35 -51.78
CA TRP A 578 -29.21 40.20 -51.00
C TRP A 578 -30.14 40.98 -51.91
#